data_AF-A0A8J6MYT7-F1
#
_entry.id   AF-A0A8J6MYT7-F1
#
_cell.length_a   1.000
_cell.length_b   1.000
_cell.length_c   1.000
_cell.angle_alpha   90.00
_cell.angle_beta   90.00
_cell.angle_gamma   90.00
#
_symmetry.space_group_name_H-M   'P 1'
#
loop_
_entity.id
_entity.type
_entity.pdbx_description
1 polymer ?
#
loop_
_entity_poly.entity_id
_entity_poly.type
_entity_poly.pdbx_seq_one_letter_code
_entity_poly.pdbx_strand_id
1 'polypeptide(L)' 'MKMPKRDLPENYKGYSTEELLDLWQQLRSPQGISEDTPTEKISAMSSFLRDYRFGVHQHHDKK' A
#
# COMPACT_ATOMS: atom_id res chain seq x y z
N MET A 1 -4.36 15.14 6.17
CA MET A 1 -5.09 14.57 5.02
C MET A 1 -5.73 13.26 5.47
N LYS A 2 -7.07 13.17 5.54
CA LYS A 2 -7.77 11.90 5.75
C LYS A 2 -7.97 11.27 4.37
N MET A 3 -7.32 10.14 4.10
CA MET A 3 -7.62 9.37 2.88
C MET A 3 -9.02 8.74 3.03
N PRO A 4 -9.90 8.87 2.02
CA PRO A 4 -11.21 8.25 2.06
C PRO A 4 -11.02 6.73 2.08
N LYS A 5 -11.42 6.07 3.17
CA LYS A 5 -11.30 4.61 3.35
C LYS A 5 -12.10 3.77 2.34
N ARG A 6 -12.86 4.39 1.43
CA ARG A 6 -13.85 3.69 0.59
C ARG A 6 -13.33 3.09 -0.71
N ASP A 7 -12.12 3.45 -1.17
CA ASP A 7 -11.64 3.06 -2.51
C ASP A 7 -10.33 2.25 -2.51
N LEU A 8 -9.87 1.78 -1.34
CA LEU A 8 -8.71 0.90 -1.27
C LEU A 8 -9.16 -0.57 -1.39
N PRO A 9 -8.52 -1.41 -2.23
CA PRO A 9 -8.78 -2.83 -2.24
C PRO A 9 -8.33 -3.40 -0.90
N GLU A 10 -8.94 -4.50 -0.50
CA GLU A 10 -8.52 -5.21 0.70
C GLU A 10 -7.12 -5.82 0.53
N ASN A 11 -6.77 -6.18 -0.71
CA ASN A 11 -5.52 -6.84 -1.06
C ASN A 11 -4.87 -6.18 -2.30
N TYR A 12 -3.54 -6.10 -2.30
CA TYR A 12 -2.74 -5.63 -3.43
C TYR A 12 -1.50 -6.50 -3.60
N LYS A 13 -1.35 -7.11 -4.79
CA LYS A 13 -0.24 -8.04 -5.13
C LYS A 13 -0.02 -9.17 -4.09
N GLY A 14 -1.10 -9.70 -3.52
CA GLY A 14 -1.06 -10.82 -2.57
C GLY A 14 -0.81 -10.41 -1.11
N TYR A 15 -0.66 -9.12 -0.81
CA TYR A 15 -0.56 -8.58 0.55
C TYR A 15 -1.81 -7.79 0.90
N SER A 16 -2.19 -7.78 2.18
CA SER A 16 -3.28 -6.92 2.62
C SER A 16 -2.87 -5.45 2.52
N THR A 17 -3.80 -4.60 2.06
CA THR A 17 -3.51 -3.17 1.98
C THR A 17 -3.24 -2.55 3.35
N GLU A 18 -3.86 -3.08 4.40
CA GLU A 18 -3.58 -2.69 5.78
C GLU A 18 -2.10 -2.92 6.14
N GLU A 19 -1.54 -4.10 5.83
CA GLU A 19 -0.12 -4.37 6.06
C GLU A 19 0.81 -3.49 5.23
N LEU A 20 0.45 -3.17 3.99
CA LEU A 20 1.25 -2.26 3.16
C LEU A 20 1.24 -0.83 3.73
N LEU A 21 0.09 -0.38 4.24
CA LEU A 21 -0.03 0.92 4.90
C LEU A 21 0.72 0.97 6.23
N ASP A 22 0.70 -0.13 7.00
CA ASP A 22 1.48 -0.25 8.22
C ASP A 22 2.98 -0.18 7.92
N LEU A 23 3.45 -0.89 6.88
CA LEU A 23 4.83 -0.81 6.42
C LEU A 23 5.26 0.62 6.06
N TRP A 24 4.36 1.37 5.43
CA TRP A 24 4.59 2.76 5.10
C TRP A 24 4.66 3.68 6.33
N GLN A 25 3.92 3.36 7.39
CA GLN A 25 4.04 4.06 8.67
C GLN A 25 5.36 3.73 9.36
N GLN A 26 5.80 2.46 9.32
CA GLN A 26 7.09 2.04 9.89
C GLN A 26 8.28 2.75 9.24
N LEU A 27 8.24 3.02 7.92
CA LEU A 27 9.26 3.85 7.23
C LEU A 27 9.40 5.26 7.79
N ARG A 28 8.33 5.81 8.37
CA ARG A 28 8.33 7.15 8.99
C ARG A 28 8.74 7.09 10.45
N SER A 29 8.76 5.91 11.04
CA SER A 29 9.23 5.69 12.39
C SER A 29 10.76 5.71 12.43
N PRO A 30 11.38 6.24 13.51
CA PRO A 30 12.82 6.14 13.71
C PRO A 30 13.35 4.70 13.75
N GLN A 31 12.50 3.69 13.98
CA GLN A 31 12.89 2.28 13.93
C GLN A 31 13.05 1.74 12.49
N GLY A 32 12.45 2.39 11.49
CA GLY A 32 12.44 1.88 10.10
C GLY A 32 11.56 0.65 9.90
N ILE A 33 11.70 -0.01 8.75
CA ILE A 33 11.05 -1.28 8.44
C ILE A 33 11.81 -2.41 9.15
N SER A 34 11.09 -3.38 9.72
CA SER A 34 11.68 -4.61 10.26
C SER A 34 12.55 -5.33 9.21
N GLU A 35 13.76 -5.76 9.61
CA GLU A 35 14.69 -6.51 8.74
C GLU A 35 14.10 -7.84 8.22
N ASP A 36 13.12 -8.41 8.93
CA ASP A 36 12.43 -9.64 8.54
C ASP A 36 11.39 -9.42 7.42
N THR A 37 11.18 -8.17 7.01
CA THR A 37 10.20 -7.84 5.97
C THR A 37 10.70 -8.32 4.60
N PRO A 38 9.93 -9.16 3.89
CA PRO A 38 10.29 -9.58 2.54
C PRO A 38 10.44 -8.39 1.59
N THR A 39 11.46 -8.43 0.72
CA THR A 39 11.72 -7.38 -0.27
C THR A 39 10.52 -7.19 -1.21
N GLU A 40 9.81 -8.28 -1.52
CA GLU A 40 8.60 -8.28 -2.34
C GLU A 40 7.48 -7.46 -1.69
N LYS A 41 7.35 -7.48 -0.36
CA LYS A 41 6.35 -6.71 0.39
C LYS A 41 6.67 -5.20 0.35
N ILE A 42 7.95 -4.83 0.44
CA ILE A 42 8.41 -3.44 0.28
C ILE A 42 8.14 -2.93 -1.15
N SER A 43 8.40 -3.77 -2.16
CA SER A 43 8.12 -3.48 -3.57
C SER A 43 6.62 -3.34 -3.83
N ALA A 44 5.79 -4.19 -3.23
CA ALA A 44 4.34 -4.12 -3.29
C ALA A 44 3.82 -2.82 -2.66
N MET A 45 4.31 -2.43 -1.47
CA MET A 45 3.97 -1.16 -0.83
C MET A 45 4.34 0.03 -1.73
N SER A 46 5.55 0.05 -2.28
CA SER A 46 6.00 1.14 -3.15
C SER A 46 5.14 1.25 -4.42
N SER A 47 4.78 0.11 -5.02
CA SER A 47 3.88 0.05 -6.17
C SER A 47 2.47 0.53 -5.81
N PHE A 48 1.94 0.08 -4.67
CA PHE A 48 0.64 0.49 -4.16
C PHE A 48 0.59 2.02 -4.01
N LEU A 49 1.55 2.62 -3.28
CA LEU A 49 1.59 4.07 -3.08
C LEU A 49 1.73 4.84 -4.39
N ARG A 50 2.49 4.29 -5.36
CA ARG A 50 2.63 4.88 -6.69
C ARG A 50 1.30 4.85 -7.44
N ASP A 51 0.67 3.70 -7.56
CA ASP A 51 -0.58 3.52 -8.29
C ASP A 51 -1.70 4.39 -7.69
N TYR A 52 -1.76 4.46 -6.35
CA TYR A 52 -2.69 5.32 -5.63
C TYR A 52 -2.40 6.81 -5.79
N ARG A 53 -1.11 7.22 -5.74
CA ARG A 53 -0.72 8.63 -5.93
C ARG A 53 -1.03 9.14 -7.33
N PHE A 54 -0.87 8.28 -8.33
CA PHE A 54 -1.15 8.63 -9.73
C PHE A 54 -2.60 8.38 -10.15
N GLY A 55 -3.47 7.92 -9.24
CA GLY A 55 -4.87 7.63 -9.57
C GLY A 55 -5.01 6.54 -10.63
N VAL A 56 -4.04 5.62 -10.73
CA VAL A 56 -4.02 4.53 -11.73
C VAL A 56 -5.05 3.44 -11.39
N HIS A 57 -5.83 3.62 -10.33
CA HIS A 57 -7.14 2.97 -10.20
C HIS A 57 -8.11 3.60 -11.19
N GLN A 58 -7.84 3.37 -12.48
CA GLN A 58 -8.90 3.41 -13.47
C GLN A 58 -9.94 2.41 -12.98
N HIS A 59 -11.12 2.95 -12.65
CA HIS A 59 -12.36 2.22 -12.50
C HIS A 59 -12.41 1.04 -13.49
N HIS A 60 -12.08 -0.14 -12.99
CA HIS A 60 -12.49 -1.39 -13.60
C HIS A 60 -13.80 -1.85 -12.94
N ASP A 61 -14.65 -0.89 -12.57
CA ASP A 61 -16.07 -1.13 -12.38
C ASP A 61 -16.69 -1.22 -13.78
N LYS A 62 -16.57 -2.41 -14.37
CA LYS A 62 -17.50 -2.83 -15.41
C LYS A 62 -18.82 -3.18 -14.72
N LYS A 63 -19.83 -2.33 -14.90
CA LYS A 63 -21.22 -2.77 -15.02
C LYS A 63 -22.00 -1.87 -15.95
#